data_AF-F9WC16-F1
#
_entry.id   AF-F9WC16-F1
#
_cell.length_a   1.000
_cell.length_b   1.000
_cell.length_c   1.000
_cell.angle_alpha   90.00
_cell.angle_beta   90.00
_cell.angle_gamma   90.00
#
_symmetry.space_group_name_H-M   'P 1'
#
loop_
_entity.id
_entity.type
_entity.pdbx_description
1 polymer ?
#
loop_
_entity_poly.entity_id
_entity_poly.type
_entity_poly.pdbx_seq_one_letter_code
_entity_poly.pdbx_strand_id
1 'polypeptide(L)'
;MTDFTGIFPSASTASATVTSGSALSATSTALATVTSGSALSAASTASATVTSGSALSAASTASATVTSGSALSATSTASATVTSGSALSATSTASATVTSGSALSATSTASATVTSGSALSATSTASATVTSGSALSATSTASATVTSGSALSATSTASATVTSGSALSATSTASATVTSGSALSATSTASATVTSGSALSATSTASATVTSGSALSATSTASATVTSGSALSATSTASATVTSGSALSATSTASATVTSGSALSATSTASATVTSGSALSATSTASATVTSGSALSATSTASATVTSGSALSATSTASATVTSGSALSATSTASATVTSGSALSAASTASATVTSGSALSATSTASATVTSGSALSAASTASATVTSGSALSATSTASATVTSGSALSAASTASATVTSGSALSATSTASAAVTSGSALSATSTASATVTSGSALSATSTASATVTSGSALSATSTASATVTSGSALSATSTASATVTSGSALSATSTASATVTSGSALSAASTASATVTSGSALSAASTASATVTSGSALSAASTASATVTSGSALSATSTASATVT
;
A
#
# COMPACT_ATOMS: atom_id res chain seq x y z
N MET A 1 6.01 44.16 -77.23
CA MET A 1 6.98 43.36 -76.46
C MET A 1 7.53 42.30 -77.41
N THR A 2 8.76 42.48 -77.86
CA THR A 2 9.45 41.56 -78.76
C THR A 2 10.27 40.58 -77.94
N ASP A 3 9.93 39.29 -78.03
CA ASP A 3 10.69 38.19 -77.46
C ASP A 3 12.07 38.09 -78.13
N PHE A 4 13.14 38.19 -77.35
CA PHE A 4 14.50 37.89 -77.79
C PHE A 4 14.92 36.55 -77.19
N THR A 5 14.83 35.48 -77.99
CA THR A 5 15.39 34.16 -77.69
C THR A 5 16.86 34.14 -78.12
N GLY A 6 17.76 34.65 -77.28
CA GLY A 6 19.20 34.67 -77.55
C GLY A 6 19.99 33.92 -76.48
N ILE A 7 20.50 32.74 -76.82
CA ILE A 7 21.54 32.05 -76.04
C ILE A 7 22.87 32.77 -76.36
N PHE A 8 23.40 33.55 -75.42
CA PHE A 8 24.74 34.15 -75.56
C PHE A 8 25.82 33.11 -75.22
N PRO A 9 26.83 32.87 -76.06
CA PRO A 9 27.94 31.97 -75.75
C PRO A 9 28.98 32.65 -74.84
N SER A 10 29.64 31.84 -74.01
CA SER A 10 30.62 32.19 -72.98
C SER A 10 31.75 33.11 -73.42
N ALA A 11 31.94 34.24 -72.72
CA ALA A 11 33.18 35.00 -72.69
C ALA A 11 33.59 35.26 -71.23
N SER A 12 34.83 34.91 -70.87
CA SER A 12 35.41 35.06 -69.54
C SER A 12 35.60 36.54 -69.18
N THR A 13 34.60 37.18 -68.58
CA THR A 13 34.68 38.56 -68.06
C THR A 13 34.69 38.58 -66.53
N ALA A 14 35.40 39.56 -65.94
CA ALA A 14 35.42 39.78 -64.48
C ALA A 14 34.03 40.09 -63.90
N SER A 15 33.10 40.58 -64.73
CA SER A 15 31.70 40.75 -64.39
C SER A 15 30.82 40.38 -65.58
N ALA A 16 29.72 39.67 -65.34
CA ALA A 16 28.68 39.37 -66.31
C ALA A 16 27.33 39.82 -65.73
N THR A 17 26.66 40.75 -66.41
CA THR A 17 25.33 41.25 -66.03
C THR A 17 24.34 41.03 -67.17
N VAL A 18 23.21 40.42 -66.85
CA VAL A 18 22.18 40.07 -67.82
C VAL A 18 20.82 40.49 -67.28
N THR A 19 20.12 41.37 -68.00
CA THR A 19 18.93 42.04 -67.45
C THR A 19 17.61 41.30 -67.73
N SER A 20 17.41 40.72 -68.93
CA SER A 20 16.14 40.09 -69.30
C SER A 20 16.22 39.06 -70.43
N GLY A 21 15.45 37.96 -70.35
CA GLY A 21 15.16 37.04 -71.47
C GLY A 21 14.50 35.73 -71.00
N SER A 22 14.15 34.81 -71.90
CA SER A 22 13.46 33.57 -71.56
C SER A 22 14.38 32.46 -70.99
N ALA A 23 15.61 32.33 -71.49
CA ALA A 23 16.62 31.38 -70.98
C ALA A 23 18.03 31.99 -71.02
N LEU A 24 18.66 32.23 -69.87
CA LEU A 24 19.95 32.95 -69.78
C LEU A 24 20.92 32.31 -68.79
N SER A 25 22.20 32.31 -69.15
CA SER A 25 23.30 31.84 -68.31
C SER A 25 24.40 32.90 -68.26
N ALA A 26 24.88 33.22 -67.05
CA ALA A 26 25.99 34.14 -66.82
C ALA A 26 27.09 33.43 -66.02
N THR A 27 28.30 33.37 -66.58
CA THR A 27 29.48 32.78 -65.93
C THR A 27 30.57 33.85 -65.84
N SER A 28 31.09 34.12 -64.63
CA SER A 28 32.13 35.13 -64.40
C SER A 28 33.13 34.69 -63.34
N THR A 29 34.34 35.24 -63.33
CA THR A 29 35.32 35.00 -62.26
C THR A 29 35.08 35.84 -61.01
N ALA A 30 34.36 36.97 -61.06
CA ALA A 30 34.04 37.76 -59.86
C ALA A 30 32.53 37.92 -59.63
N LEU A 31 31.80 38.56 -60.55
CA LEU A 31 30.38 38.88 -60.35
C LEU A 31 29.52 38.36 -61.49
N ALA A 32 28.52 37.53 -61.18
CA ALA A 32 27.49 37.11 -62.12
C ALA A 32 26.12 37.57 -61.62
N THR A 33 25.46 38.48 -62.34
CA THR A 33 24.14 39.01 -61.99
C THR A 33 23.14 38.77 -63.10
N VAL A 34 22.00 38.14 -62.78
CA VAL A 34 20.89 37.98 -63.73
C VAL A 34 19.58 38.49 -63.10
N THR A 35 18.92 39.46 -63.74
CA THR A 35 17.83 40.20 -63.09
C THR A 35 16.45 39.57 -63.33
N SER A 36 16.10 39.17 -64.56
CA SER A 36 14.74 38.67 -64.87
C SER A 36 14.66 37.67 -66.04
N GLY A 37 13.80 36.66 -65.95
CA GLY A 37 13.56 35.71 -67.04
C GLY A 37 12.84 34.42 -66.64
N SER A 38 12.66 33.47 -67.57
CA SER A 38 11.95 32.21 -67.27
C SER A 38 12.89 31.13 -66.69
N ALA A 39 14.09 30.97 -67.25
CA ALA A 39 15.13 30.05 -66.78
C ALA A 39 16.50 30.77 -66.70
N LEU A 40 17.08 30.87 -65.51
CA LEU A 40 18.30 31.67 -65.25
C LEU A 40 19.34 30.85 -64.47
N SER A 41 20.61 30.93 -64.90
CA SER A 41 21.75 30.39 -64.14
C SER A 41 22.88 31.42 -64.02
N ALA A 42 23.38 31.64 -62.80
CA ALA A 42 24.56 32.46 -62.52
C ALA A 42 25.64 31.63 -61.83
N ALA A 43 26.86 31.62 -62.37
CA ALA A 43 28.01 30.94 -61.78
C ALA A 43 29.18 31.92 -61.62
N SER A 44 29.76 32.01 -60.42
CA SER A 44 30.96 32.82 -60.23
C SER A 44 31.89 32.34 -59.13
N THR A 45 33.13 32.83 -59.12
CA THR A 45 34.05 32.55 -58.01
C THR A 45 33.76 33.42 -56.79
N ALA A 46 33.29 34.67 -56.93
CA ALA A 46 33.02 35.55 -55.78
C ALA A 46 31.53 35.68 -55.44
N SER A 47 30.68 36.24 -56.32
CA SER A 47 29.25 36.36 -56.02
C SER A 47 28.33 36.17 -57.22
N ALA A 48 27.33 35.30 -57.04
CA ALA A 48 26.27 35.03 -58.00
C ALA A 48 24.92 35.51 -57.45
N THR A 49 24.24 36.41 -58.17
CA THR A 49 22.93 36.94 -57.78
C THR A 49 21.90 36.74 -58.88
N VAL A 50 20.75 36.17 -58.53
CA VAL A 50 19.61 36.03 -59.45
C VAL A 50 18.34 36.59 -58.81
N THR A 51 17.72 37.60 -59.43
CA THR A 51 16.68 38.39 -58.76
C THR A 51 15.26 37.85 -58.96
N SER A 52 14.84 37.53 -60.20
CA SER A 52 13.45 37.12 -60.46
C SER A 52 13.28 36.17 -61.65
N GLY A 53 12.41 35.16 -61.54
CA GLY A 53 12.08 34.27 -62.67
C GLY A 53 11.32 32.99 -62.29
N SER A 54 11.10 32.07 -63.24
CA SER A 54 10.38 30.81 -62.95
C SER A 54 11.32 29.71 -62.42
N ALA A 55 12.50 29.56 -63.00
CA ALA A 55 13.55 28.62 -62.59
C ALA A 55 14.91 29.32 -62.48
N LEU A 56 15.50 29.37 -61.29
CA LEU A 56 16.71 30.15 -60.99
C LEU A 56 17.75 29.28 -60.28
N SER A 57 19.01 29.40 -60.71
CA SER A 57 20.16 28.78 -60.03
C SER A 57 21.32 29.76 -59.86
N ALA A 58 21.90 29.82 -58.67
CA ALA A 58 23.10 30.59 -58.36
C ALA A 58 24.15 29.68 -57.73
N ALA A 59 25.36 29.67 -58.28
CA ALA A 59 26.50 28.91 -57.76
C ALA A 59 27.69 29.85 -57.53
N SER A 60 28.29 29.83 -56.35
CA SER A 60 29.53 30.58 -56.12
C SER A 60 30.48 29.99 -55.09
N THR A 61 31.71 30.48 -55.01
CA THR A 61 32.58 30.14 -53.87
C THR A 61 32.24 31.00 -52.65
N ALA A 62 32.00 32.33 -52.79
CA ALA A 62 31.72 33.19 -51.63
C ALA A 62 30.22 33.37 -51.32
N SER A 63 29.42 33.95 -52.21
CA SER A 63 27.99 34.20 -51.95
C SER A 63 27.06 33.98 -53.14
N ALA A 64 26.06 33.10 -52.97
CA ALA A 64 24.97 32.88 -53.91
C ALA A 64 23.64 33.38 -53.32
N THR A 65 22.96 34.28 -54.03
CA THR A 65 21.69 34.87 -53.62
C THR A 65 20.64 34.71 -54.70
N VAL A 66 19.46 34.20 -54.33
CA VAL A 66 18.29 34.10 -55.22
C VAL A 66 17.06 34.72 -54.55
N THR A 67 16.47 35.76 -55.15
CA THR A 67 15.47 36.58 -54.44
C THR A 67 14.02 36.11 -54.61
N SER A 68 13.54 35.89 -55.85
CA SER A 68 12.13 35.54 -56.09
C SER A 68 11.91 34.61 -57.29
N GLY A 69 11.02 33.62 -57.18
CA GLY A 69 10.62 32.77 -58.30
C GLY A 69 9.81 31.52 -57.96
N SER A 70 9.58 30.62 -58.92
CA SER A 70 8.86 29.37 -58.67
C SER A 70 9.77 28.23 -58.18
N ALA A 71 10.94 28.05 -58.80
CA ALA A 71 11.97 27.08 -58.43
C ALA A 71 13.34 27.75 -58.31
N LEU A 72 13.95 27.74 -57.11
CA LEU A 72 15.17 28.48 -56.80
C LEU A 72 16.21 27.57 -56.15
N SER A 73 17.46 27.65 -56.58
CA SER A 73 18.60 26.94 -55.98
C SER A 73 19.81 27.86 -55.80
N ALA A 74 20.36 27.93 -54.59
CA ALA A 74 21.60 28.65 -54.27
C ALA A 74 22.63 27.68 -53.69
N THR A 75 23.82 27.59 -54.29
CA THR A 75 24.94 26.77 -53.81
C THR A 75 26.16 27.65 -53.55
N SER A 76 26.76 27.62 -52.36
CA SER A 76 28.01 28.36 -52.10
C SER A 76 28.91 27.81 -51.01
N THR A 77 30.23 28.01 -51.10
CA THR A 77 31.11 27.62 -49.99
C THR A 77 30.86 28.49 -48.75
N ALA A 78 30.75 29.82 -48.86
CA ALA A 78 30.55 30.66 -47.67
C ALA A 78 29.08 30.93 -47.29
N SER A 79 28.24 31.42 -48.23
CA SER A 79 26.84 31.72 -47.92
C SER A 79 25.88 31.53 -49.09
N ALA A 80 24.79 30.81 -48.86
CA ALA A 80 23.69 30.63 -49.80
C ALA A 80 22.38 31.19 -49.21
N THR A 81 21.72 32.12 -49.91
CA THR A 81 20.47 32.76 -49.46
C THR A 81 19.38 32.66 -50.53
N VAL A 82 18.18 32.21 -50.13
CA VAL A 82 17.00 32.19 -51.00
C VAL A 82 15.81 32.86 -50.29
N THR A 83 15.24 33.93 -50.85
CA THR A 83 14.29 34.76 -50.12
C THR A 83 12.83 34.34 -50.29
N SER A 84 12.32 34.16 -51.51
CA SER A 84 10.89 33.88 -51.73
C SER A 84 10.61 33.00 -52.94
N GLY A 85 9.70 32.03 -52.82
CA GLY A 85 9.23 31.24 -53.96
C GLY A 85 8.36 30.03 -53.64
N SER A 86 8.08 29.17 -54.62
CA SER A 86 7.30 27.94 -54.38
C SER A 86 8.17 26.76 -53.93
N ALA A 87 9.32 26.54 -54.58
CA ALA A 87 10.31 25.52 -54.25
C ALA A 87 11.71 26.13 -54.14
N LEU A 88 12.34 26.07 -52.96
CA LEU A 88 13.59 26.76 -52.65
C LEU A 88 14.61 25.78 -52.04
N SER A 89 15.86 25.83 -52.50
CA SER A 89 16.99 25.08 -51.94
C SER A 89 18.21 25.97 -51.74
N ALA A 90 18.79 25.99 -50.54
CA ALA A 90 20.07 26.64 -50.23
C ALA A 90 21.07 25.61 -49.69
N THR A 91 22.25 25.52 -50.29
CA THR A 91 23.32 24.61 -49.88
C THR A 91 24.60 25.39 -49.65
N SER A 92 25.19 25.28 -48.45
CA SER A 92 26.47 25.93 -48.15
C SER A 92 27.42 25.14 -47.26
N THR A 93 28.70 25.53 -47.19
CA THR A 93 29.58 25.04 -46.12
C THR A 93 29.36 25.88 -44.85
N ALA A 94 29.32 27.22 -44.93
CA ALA A 94 29.13 28.05 -43.74
C ALA A 94 27.65 28.32 -43.40
N SER A 95 26.88 28.94 -44.28
CA SER A 95 25.50 29.34 -43.95
C SER A 95 24.52 29.21 -45.12
N ALA A 96 23.40 28.52 -44.88
CA ALA A 96 22.28 28.40 -45.79
C ALA A 96 21.01 28.98 -45.15
N THR A 97 20.40 29.97 -45.80
CA THR A 97 19.19 30.64 -45.32
C THR A 97 18.09 30.61 -46.37
N VAL A 98 16.88 30.18 -45.98
CA VAL A 98 15.67 30.22 -46.81
C VAL A 98 14.54 30.92 -46.06
N THR A 99 14.01 32.02 -46.60
CA THR A 99 13.10 32.89 -45.83
C THR A 99 11.62 32.52 -45.97
N SER A 100 11.08 32.40 -47.18
CA SER A 100 9.64 32.17 -47.37
C SER A 100 9.28 31.34 -48.61
N GLY A 101 8.34 30.41 -48.49
CA GLY A 101 7.82 29.66 -49.64
C GLY A 101 6.90 28.49 -49.32
N SER A 102 6.58 27.65 -50.30
CA SER A 102 5.76 26.44 -50.09
C SER A 102 6.59 25.22 -49.68
N ALA A 103 7.71 24.96 -50.37
CA ALA A 103 8.66 23.89 -50.09
C ALA A 103 10.10 24.46 -49.99
N LEU A 104 10.74 24.32 -48.83
CA LEU A 104 12.02 24.96 -48.51
C LEU A 104 13.02 23.94 -47.94
N SER A 105 14.25 23.96 -48.43
CA SER A 105 15.37 23.16 -47.91
C SER A 105 16.63 24.01 -47.71
N ALA A 106 17.22 23.96 -46.52
CA ALA A 106 18.53 24.56 -46.21
C ALA A 106 19.50 23.47 -45.73
N THR A 107 20.66 23.35 -46.36
CA THR A 107 21.72 22.40 -45.99
C THR A 107 23.03 23.14 -45.74
N SER A 108 23.66 22.92 -44.59
CA SER A 108 24.97 23.52 -44.29
C SER A 108 25.90 22.68 -43.43
N THR A 109 27.19 23.03 -43.38
CA THR A 109 28.08 22.48 -42.34
C THR A 109 27.91 23.27 -41.04
N ALA A 110 27.95 24.61 -41.07
CA ALA A 110 27.80 25.40 -39.82
C ALA A 110 26.34 25.76 -39.48
N SER A 111 25.59 26.47 -40.32
CA SER A 111 24.22 26.90 -39.97
C SER A 111 23.21 26.78 -41.12
N ALA A 112 22.07 26.15 -40.86
CA ALA A 112 20.93 26.08 -41.78
C ALA A 112 19.69 26.69 -41.11
N THR A 113 19.09 27.70 -41.75
CA THR A 113 17.91 28.42 -41.23
C THR A 113 16.78 28.47 -42.25
N VAL A 114 15.57 28.10 -41.83
CA VAL A 114 14.35 28.21 -42.63
C VAL A 114 13.26 28.94 -41.85
N THR A 115 12.76 30.08 -42.35
CA THR A 115 11.90 30.96 -41.54
C THR A 115 10.41 30.63 -41.66
N SER A 116 9.83 30.59 -42.87
CA SER A 116 8.38 30.43 -43.03
C SER A 116 7.97 29.64 -44.28
N GLY A 117 6.99 28.74 -44.16
CA GLY A 117 6.40 28.05 -45.32
C GLY A 117 5.44 26.90 -45.00
N SER A 118 5.08 26.10 -46.01
CA SER A 118 4.22 24.92 -45.79
C SER A 118 5.01 23.67 -45.44
N ALA A 119 6.11 23.38 -46.15
CA ALA A 119 7.01 22.25 -45.92
C ALA A 119 8.47 22.75 -45.84
N LEU A 120 9.12 22.57 -44.70
CA LEU A 120 10.44 23.15 -44.39
C LEU A 120 11.40 22.07 -43.87
N SER A 121 12.63 22.06 -44.38
CA SER A 121 13.72 21.20 -43.89
C SER A 121 15.02 22.00 -43.70
N ALA A 122 15.63 21.89 -42.52
CA ALA A 122 16.96 22.43 -42.23
C ALA A 122 17.91 21.30 -41.78
N THR A 123 19.05 21.16 -42.44
CA THR A 123 20.08 20.16 -42.13
C THR A 123 21.43 20.83 -41.90
N SER A 124 22.05 20.60 -40.75
CA SER A 124 23.36 21.19 -40.44
C SER A 124 24.30 20.23 -39.70
N THR A 125 25.59 20.55 -39.60
CA THR A 125 26.47 19.91 -38.60
C THR A 125 26.42 20.67 -37.27
N ALA A 126 26.44 22.01 -37.26
CA ALA A 126 26.39 22.77 -36.00
C ALA A 126 24.96 23.14 -35.58
N SER A 127 24.22 23.92 -36.38
CA SER A 127 22.86 24.36 -35.99
C SER A 127 21.86 24.33 -37.15
N ALA A 128 20.69 23.73 -36.91
CA ALA A 128 19.54 23.74 -37.81
C ALA A 128 18.34 24.38 -37.11
N THR A 129 17.74 25.41 -37.72
CA THR A 129 16.61 26.16 -37.15
C THR A 129 15.46 26.29 -38.15
N VAL A 130 14.25 25.95 -37.72
CA VAL A 130 13.02 26.15 -38.50
C VAL A 130 11.98 26.90 -37.67
N THR A 131 11.52 28.07 -38.12
CA THR A 131 10.72 28.96 -37.28
C THR A 131 9.21 28.70 -37.37
N SER A 132 8.61 28.67 -38.57
CA SER A 132 7.14 28.57 -38.68
C SER A 132 6.65 27.87 -39.95
N GLY A 133 5.63 27.02 -39.84
CA GLY A 133 5.01 26.40 -41.01
C GLY A 133 4.00 25.28 -40.70
N SER A 134 3.62 24.49 -41.70
CA SER A 134 2.71 23.34 -41.50
C SER A 134 3.47 22.04 -41.18
N ALA A 135 4.51 21.72 -41.94
CA ALA A 135 5.38 20.56 -41.76
C ALA A 135 6.86 20.99 -41.70
N LEU A 136 7.51 20.76 -40.56
CA LEU A 136 8.86 21.28 -40.28
C LEU A 136 9.78 20.17 -39.79
N SER A 137 11.01 20.12 -40.33
CA SER A 137 12.07 19.20 -39.87
C SER A 137 13.40 19.94 -39.69
N ALA A 138 14.04 19.78 -38.54
CA ALA A 138 15.40 20.25 -38.26
C ALA A 138 16.30 19.08 -37.87
N THR A 139 17.44 18.92 -38.53
CA THR A 139 18.44 17.87 -38.26
C THR A 139 19.81 18.49 -38.07
N SER A 140 20.47 18.23 -36.94
CA SER A 140 21.83 18.74 -36.71
C SER A 140 22.68 17.88 -35.78
N THR A 141 24.00 17.83 -35.95
CA THR A 141 24.87 17.18 -34.95
C THR A 141 24.83 17.93 -33.61
N ALA A 142 24.94 19.27 -33.58
CA ALA A 142 24.98 20.00 -32.29
C ALA A 142 23.59 20.44 -31.79
N SER A 143 22.81 21.18 -32.58
CA SER A 143 21.50 21.67 -32.15
C SER A 143 20.46 21.77 -33.27
N ALA A 144 19.27 21.22 -33.02
CA ALA A 144 18.10 21.32 -33.89
C ALA A 144 16.94 22.00 -33.16
N THR A 145 16.38 23.06 -33.73
CA THR A 145 15.28 23.84 -33.13
C THR A 145 14.12 24.03 -34.10
N VAL A 146 12.91 23.74 -33.65
CA VAL A 146 11.67 24.02 -34.38
C VAL A 146 10.69 24.79 -33.49
N THR A 147 10.24 25.97 -33.94
CA THR A 147 9.47 26.88 -33.06
C THR A 147 7.95 26.66 -33.14
N SER A 148 7.32 26.75 -34.32
CA SER A 148 5.86 26.68 -34.42
C SER A 148 5.34 26.00 -35.69
N GLY A 149 4.29 25.18 -35.57
CA GLY A 149 3.60 24.60 -36.74
C GLY A 149 2.57 23.52 -36.42
N SER A 150 2.12 22.78 -37.43
CA SER A 150 1.18 21.66 -37.23
C SER A 150 1.90 20.34 -36.94
N ALA A 151 2.91 19.99 -37.73
CA ALA A 151 3.75 18.80 -37.60
C ALA A 151 5.23 19.17 -37.56
N LEU A 152 5.92 18.89 -36.44
CA LEU A 152 7.28 19.35 -36.18
C LEU A 152 8.17 18.19 -35.73
N SER A 153 9.39 18.11 -36.29
CA SER A 153 10.42 17.16 -35.88
C SER A 153 11.78 17.85 -35.70
N ALA A 154 12.44 17.63 -34.56
CA ALA A 154 13.82 18.04 -34.32
C ALA A 154 14.69 16.81 -33.97
N THR A 155 15.79 16.62 -34.67
CA THR A 155 16.73 15.51 -34.45
C THR A 155 18.14 16.06 -34.24
N SER A 156 18.79 15.69 -33.13
CA SER A 156 20.17 16.09 -32.90
C SER A 156 21.03 15.07 -32.15
N THR A 157 22.35 15.26 -32.12
CA THR A 157 23.21 14.54 -31.16
C THR A 157 23.23 15.25 -29.82
N ALA A 158 23.37 16.59 -29.78
CA ALA A 158 23.44 17.31 -28.50
C ALA A 158 22.07 17.80 -28.02
N SER A 159 21.32 18.60 -28.80
CA SER A 159 20.05 19.16 -28.32
C SER A 159 18.99 19.28 -29.42
N ALA A 160 17.80 18.74 -29.15
CA ALA A 160 16.61 18.86 -29.99
C ALA A 160 15.49 19.57 -29.22
N THR A 161 14.97 20.67 -29.76
CA THR A 161 13.92 21.48 -29.12
C THR A 161 12.76 21.73 -30.07
N VAL A 162 11.53 21.47 -29.61
CA VAL A 162 10.29 21.80 -30.32
C VAL A 162 9.35 22.58 -29.41
N THR A 163 8.94 23.79 -29.81
CA THR A 163 8.25 24.71 -28.89
C THR A 163 6.72 24.56 -28.92
N SER A 164 6.05 24.72 -30.07
CA SER A 164 4.59 24.75 -30.14
C SER A 164 4.01 24.13 -31.40
N GLY A 165 2.92 23.35 -31.28
CA GLY A 165 2.21 22.82 -32.44
C GLY A 165 1.14 21.77 -32.14
N SER A 166 0.67 21.04 -33.14
CA SER A 166 -0.30 19.95 -32.93
C SER A 166 0.38 18.59 -32.69
N ALA A 167 1.35 18.22 -33.54
CA ALA A 167 2.13 16.99 -33.44
C ALA A 167 3.64 17.30 -33.42
N LEU A 168 4.32 17.00 -32.33
CA LEU A 168 5.71 17.41 -32.07
C LEU A 168 6.57 16.21 -31.67
N SER A 169 7.77 16.09 -32.25
CA SER A 169 8.77 15.09 -31.90
C SER A 169 10.16 15.70 -31.73
N ALA A 170 10.83 15.43 -30.61
CA ALA A 170 12.23 15.78 -30.39
C ALA A 170 13.05 14.51 -30.09
N THR A 171 14.14 14.30 -30.82
CA THR A 171 15.05 13.16 -30.64
C THR A 171 16.48 13.66 -30.47
N SER A 172 17.15 13.25 -29.39
CA SER A 172 18.54 13.64 -29.14
C SER A 172 19.39 12.55 -28.48
N THR A 173 20.72 12.66 -28.48
CA THR A 173 21.54 11.86 -27.57
C THR A 173 21.61 12.52 -26.19
N ALA A 174 21.81 13.84 -26.10
CA ALA A 174 21.93 14.51 -24.79
C ALA A 174 20.58 15.04 -24.26
N SER A 175 19.89 15.93 -24.99
CA SER A 175 18.63 16.52 -24.50
C SER A 175 17.57 16.67 -25.59
N ALA A 176 16.35 16.20 -25.30
CA ALA A 176 15.17 16.39 -26.12
C ALA A 176 14.07 17.10 -25.31
N THR A 177 13.57 18.23 -25.82
CA THR A 177 12.57 19.06 -25.15
C THR A 177 11.40 19.38 -26.07
N VAL A 178 10.17 19.17 -25.58
CA VAL A 178 8.93 19.57 -26.25
C VAL A 178 8.05 20.38 -25.30
N THR A 179 7.68 21.60 -25.66
CA THR A 179 7.02 22.52 -24.72
C THR A 179 5.50 22.43 -24.74
N SER A 180 4.83 22.65 -25.87
CA SER A 180 3.36 22.73 -25.91
C SER A 180 2.74 22.15 -27.18
N GLY A 181 1.63 21.42 -27.04
CA GLY A 181 0.84 20.96 -28.19
C GLY A 181 -0.24 19.94 -27.86
N SER A 182 -0.78 19.25 -28.87
CA SER A 182 -1.79 18.20 -28.65
C SER A 182 -1.15 16.82 -28.45
N ALA A 183 -0.21 16.43 -29.31
CA ALA A 183 0.53 15.17 -29.26
C ALA A 183 2.04 15.42 -29.28
N LEU A 184 2.74 15.06 -28.20
CA LEU A 184 4.15 15.41 -27.98
C LEU A 184 4.98 14.17 -27.63
N SER A 185 6.15 14.04 -28.23
CA SER A 185 7.13 12.98 -27.92
C SER A 185 8.54 13.55 -27.78
N ALA A 186 9.22 13.22 -26.68
CA ALA A 186 10.64 13.49 -26.47
C ALA A 186 11.40 12.19 -26.22
N THR A 187 12.47 11.94 -26.98
CA THR A 187 13.35 10.76 -26.84
C THR A 187 14.79 11.20 -26.70
N SER A 188 15.48 10.76 -25.64
CA SER A 188 16.89 11.10 -25.44
C SER A 188 17.70 10.07 -24.67
N THR A 189 19.02 9.94 -24.89
CA THR A 189 19.84 9.11 -23.99
C THR A 189 19.97 9.74 -22.61
N ALA A 190 20.20 11.06 -22.48
CA ALA A 190 20.41 11.68 -21.15
C ALA A 190 19.14 12.30 -20.54
N SER A 191 18.41 13.14 -21.26
CA SER A 191 17.19 13.78 -20.73
C SER A 191 16.11 14.04 -21.77
N ALA A 192 14.89 13.62 -21.47
CA ALA A 192 13.68 13.90 -22.26
C ALA A 192 12.64 14.65 -21.41
N THR A 193 12.17 15.79 -21.90
CA THR A 193 11.22 16.65 -21.19
C THR A 193 10.03 17.03 -22.08
N VAL A 194 8.81 16.85 -21.56
CA VAL A 194 7.57 17.30 -22.21
C VAL A 194 6.73 18.13 -21.22
N THR A 195 6.39 19.37 -21.57
CA THR A 195 5.80 20.29 -20.57
C THR A 195 4.26 20.26 -20.55
N SER A 196 3.58 20.52 -21.67
CA SER A 196 2.12 20.67 -21.68
C SER A 196 1.44 20.16 -22.94
N GLY A 197 0.32 19.43 -22.78
CA GLY A 197 -0.51 19.02 -23.92
C GLY A 197 -1.63 18.04 -23.58
N SER A 198 -2.20 17.38 -24.59
CA SER A 198 -3.23 16.35 -24.37
C SER A 198 -2.65 14.95 -24.22
N ALA A 199 -1.75 14.54 -25.12
CA ALA A 199 -1.07 13.25 -25.12
C ALA A 199 0.47 13.45 -25.17
N LEU A 200 1.16 13.05 -24.11
CA LEU A 200 2.58 13.35 -23.90
C LEU A 200 3.37 12.08 -23.59
N SER A 201 4.53 11.91 -24.23
CA SER A 201 5.47 10.82 -23.96
C SER A 201 6.91 11.33 -23.84
N ALA A 202 7.59 10.97 -22.75
CA ALA A 202 9.02 11.19 -22.57
C ALA A 202 9.75 9.86 -22.35
N THR A 203 10.79 9.59 -23.13
CA THR A 203 11.60 8.37 -23.03
C THR A 203 13.07 8.72 -22.91
N SER A 204 13.75 8.25 -21.86
CA SER A 204 15.19 8.47 -21.75
C SER A 204 15.97 7.45 -20.93
N THR A 205 17.24 7.18 -21.23
CA THR A 205 18.06 6.32 -20.36
C THR A 205 18.25 6.93 -18.97
N ALA A 206 18.59 8.22 -18.85
CA ALA A 206 18.83 8.82 -17.53
C ALA A 206 17.61 9.52 -16.91
N SER A 207 16.89 10.40 -17.62
CA SER A 207 15.72 11.07 -17.03
C SER A 207 14.61 11.41 -18.02
N ALA A 208 13.38 11.01 -17.69
CA ALA A 208 12.17 11.36 -18.43
C ALA A 208 11.20 12.15 -17.53
N THR A 209 10.77 13.33 -17.99
CA THR A 209 9.86 14.21 -17.24
C THR A 209 8.67 14.65 -18.10
N VAL A 210 7.46 14.52 -17.55
CA VAL A 210 6.23 15.04 -18.16
C VAL A 210 5.44 15.87 -17.15
N THR A 211 5.18 17.14 -17.44
CA THR A 211 4.63 18.06 -16.42
C THR A 211 3.10 18.06 -16.36
N SER A 212 2.39 18.38 -17.46
CA SER A 212 0.93 18.58 -17.42
C SER A 212 0.20 18.11 -18.67
N GLY A 213 -0.93 17.43 -18.51
CA GLY A 213 -1.80 17.07 -19.64
C GLY A 213 -2.95 16.14 -19.31
N SER A 214 -3.58 15.53 -20.31
CA SER A 214 -4.66 14.56 -20.09
C SER A 214 -4.13 13.13 -19.96
N ALA A 215 -3.27 12.70 -20.90
CA ALA A 215 -2.63 11.38 -20.93
C ALA A 215 -1.10 11.52 -21.01
N LEU A 216 -0.39 11.06 -19.99
CA LEU A 216 1.05 11.29 -19.82
C LEU A 216 1.79 9.99 -19.54
N SER A 217 2.92 9.79 -20.23
CA SER A 217 3.83 8.66 -19.98
C SER A 217 5.29 9.12 -19.88
N ALA A 218 5.98 8.73 -18.81
CA ALA A 218 7.43 8.90 -18.66
C ALA A 218 8.08 7.53 -18.50
N THR A 219 9.09 7.21 -19.32
CA THR A 219 9.85 5.97 -19.24
C THR A 219 11.34 6.26 -19.14
N SER A 220 12.02 5.68 -18.13
CA SER A 220 13.46 5.84 -18.00
C SER A 220 14.20 4.63 -17.43
N THR A 221 15.54 4.59 -17.51
CA THR A 221 16.32 3.64 -16.70
C THR A 221 16.59 4.22 -15.31
N ALA A 222 16.93 5.51 -15.18
CA ALA A 222 17.22 6.10 -13.87
C ALA A 222 16.00 6.77 -13.22
N SER A 223 15.35 7.74 -13.87
CA SER A 223 14.24 8.48 -13.25
C SER A 223 13.12 8.83 -14.22
N ALA A 224 11.88 8.46 -13.87
CA ALA A 224 10.67 8.84 -14.59
C ALA A 224 9.74 9.64 -13.67
N THR A 225 9.36 10.85 -14.09
CA THR A 225 8.50 11.76 -13.31
C THR A 225 7.32 12.26 -14.12
N VAL A 226 6.11 12.15 -13.56
CA VAL A 226 4.89 12.73 -14.13
C VAL A 226 4.16 13.57 -13.08
N THR A 227 3.93 14.86 -13.34
CA THR A 227 3.43 15.78 -12.30
C THR A 227 1.91 15.85 -12.22
N SER A 228 1.21 16.20 -13.30
CA SER A 228 -0.25 16.44 -13.23
C SER A 228 -1.02 16.02 -14.47
N GLY A 229 -2.19 15.40 -14.29
CA GLY A 229 -3.09 15.09 -15.40
C GLY A 229 -4.27 14.19 -15.05
N SER A 230 -4.94 13.62 -16.05
CA SER A 230 -6.05 12.68 -15.82
C SER A 230 -5.58 11.23 -15.74
N ALA A 231 -4.74 10.79 -16.70
CA ALA A 231 -4.16 9.45 -16.77
C ALA A 231 -2.63 9.54 -16.88
N LEU A 232 -1.91 9.05 -15.87
CA LEU A 232 -0.47 9.23 -15.73
C LEU A 232 0.24 7.89 -15.49
N SER A 233 1.34 7.65 -16.20
CA SER A 233 2.21 6.49 -16.02
C SER A 233 3.67 6.88 -15.94
N ALA A 234 4.38 6.42 -14.90
CA ALA A 234 5.83 6.53 -14.78
C ALA A 234 6.45 5.14 -14.64
N THR A 235 7.43 4.82 -15.49
CA THR A 235 8.15 3.54 -15.47
C THR A 235 9.65 3.79 -15.40
N SER A 236 10.34 3.22 -14.42
CA SER A 236 11.80 3.39 -14.30
C SER A 236 12.52 2.24 -13.62
N THR A 237 13.77 1.93 -13.97
CA THR A 237 14.53 0.95 -13.18
C THR A 237 14.84 1.49 -11.77
N ALA A 238 15.26 2.75 -11.60
CA ALA A 238 15.64 3.26 -10.28
C ALA A 238 14.50 3.98 -9.52
N SER A 239 13.83 4.95 -10.14
CA SER A 239 12.76 5.71 -9.49
C SER A 239 11.65 6.14 -10.44
N ALA A 240 10.40 5.86 -10.07
CA ALA A 240 9.20 6.30 -10.77
C ALA A 240 8.31 7.12 -9.82
N THR A 241 7.96 8.34 -10.21
CA THR A 241 7.16 9.27 -9.39
C THR A 241 5.97 9.83 -10.17
N VAL A 242 4.78 9.77 -9.59
CA VAL A 242 3.57 10.41 -10.12
C VAL A 242 2.88 11.25 -9.04
N THR A 243 2.69 12.55 -9.27
CA THR A 243 2.27 13.47 -8.20
C THR A 243 0.75 13.58 -8.07
N SER A 244 0.02 13.99 -9.12
CA SER A 244 -1.41 14.30 -8.98
C SER A 244 -2.24 13.96 -10.23
N GLY A 245 -3.42 13.37 -10.03
CA GLY A 245 -4.36 13.11 -11.12
C GLY A 245 -5.56 12.24 -10.77
N SER A 246 -6.27 11.72 -11.77
CA SER A 246 -7.40 10.82 -11.53
C SER A 246 -6.98 9.34 -11.50
N ALA A 247 -6.20 8.88 -12.49
CA ALA A 247 -5.67 7.53 -12.61
C ALA A 247 -4.13 7.56 -12.75
N LEU A 248 -3.43 7.02 -11.77
CA LEU A 248 -1.97 7.14 -11.65
C LEU A 248 -1.32 5.77 -11.46
N SER A 249 -0.25 5.51 -12.20
CA SER A 249 0.59 4.32 -12.04
C SER A 249 2.08 4.67 -12.00
N ALA A 250 2.78 4.17 -10.98
CA ALA A 250 4.24 4.21 -10.90
C ALA A 250 4.80 2.78 -10.80
N THR A 251 5.73 2.43 -11.69
CA THR A 251 6.40 1.12 -11.69
C THR A 251 7.91 1.30 -11.65
N SER A 252 8.58 0.65 -10.69
CA SER A 252 10.04 0.67 -10.62
C SER A 252 10.70 -0.61 -10.12
N THR A 253 12.02 -0.73 -10.22
CA THR A 253 12.76 -1.77 -9.49
C THR A 253 13.13 -1.27 -8.09
N ALA A 254 13.58 -0.02 -7.93
CA ALA A 254 13.97 0.50 -6.62
C ALA A 254 12.85 1.26 -5.91
N SER A 255 12.26 2.31 -6.50
CA SER A 255 11.23 3.11 -5.82
C SER A 255 10.09 3.54 -6.72
N ALA A 256 8.86 3.26 -6.32
CA ALA A 256 7.64 3.75 -6.96
C ALA A 256 6.83 4.60 -5.98
N THR A 257 6.54 5.85 -6.34
CA THR A 257 5.80 6.79 -5.49
C THR A 257 4.63 7.41 -6.23
N VAL A 258 3.44 7.39 -5.62
CA VAL A 258 2.24 8.06 -6.12
C VAL A 258 1.63 8.92 -5.00
N THR A 259 1.48 10.22 -5.21
CA THR A 259 1.11 11.14 -4.12
C THR A 259 -0.40 11.31 -3.95
N SER A 260 -1.13 11.76 -4.97
CA SER A 260 -2.55 12.14 -4.82
C SER A 260 -3.41 11.80 -6.02
N GLY A 261 -4.62 11.27 -5.80
CA GLY A 261 -5.59 11.08 -6.88
C GLY A 261 -6.82 10.25 -6.51
N SER A 262 -7.56 9.77 -7.51
CA SER A 262 -8.73 8.91 -7.28
C SER A 262 -8.37 7.42 -7.29
N ALA A 263 -7.63 6.95 -8.30
CA ALA A 263 -7.17 5.57 -8.46
C ALA A 263 -5.65 5.54 -8.64
N LEU A 264 -4.93 4.96 -7.67
CA LEU A 264 -3.47 5.03 -7.58
C LEU A 264 -2.87 3.62 -7.43
N SER A 265 -1.81 3.33 -8.19
CA SER A 265 -1.04 2.10 -8.09
C SER A 265 0.47 2.37 -8.08
N ALA A 266 1.17 1.87 -7.07
CA ALA A 266 2.63 1.86 -7.01
C ALA A 266 3.15 0.42 -6.95
N THR A 267 4.04 0.05 -7.87
CA THR A 267 4.67 -1.28 -7.92
C THR A 267 6.19 -1.16 -7.92
N SER A 268 6.88 -1.81 -6.99
CA SER A 268 8.35 -1.75 -6.94
C SER A 268 9.01 -2.99 -6.34
N THR A 269 10.21 -3.39 -6.75
CA THR A 269 10.92 -4.46 -6.04
C THR A 269 11.33 -4.01 -4.63
N ALA A 270 11.89 -2.81 -4.43
CA ALA A 270 12.34 -2.38 -3.10
C ALA A 270 11.30 -1.59 -2.29
N SER A 271 10.72 -0.52 -2.83
CA SER A 271 9.75 0.31 -2.10
C SER A 271 8.63 0.86 -2.97
N ALA A 272 7.38 0.67 -2.54
CA ALA A 272 6.18 1.22 -3.16
C ALA A 272 5.41 2.08 -2.14
N THR A 273 5.16 3.34 -2.48
CA THR A 273 4.46 4.30 -1.60
C THR A 273 3.28 4.96 -2.30
N VAL A 274 2.11 4.98 -1.66
CA VAL A 274 0.94 5.72 -2.10
C VAL A 274 0.39 6.59 -0.96
N THR A 275 0.29 7.91 -1.16
CA THR A 275 -0.01 8.82 -0.03
C THR A 275 -1.51 9.07 0.17
N SER A 276 -2.26 9.54 -0.83
CA SER A 276 -3.66 9.96 -0.64
C SER A 276 -4.56 9.69 -1.84
N GLY A 277 -5.77 9.20 -1.60
CA GLY A 277 -6.78 9.07 -2.65
C GLY A 277 -8.03 8.29 -2.27
N SER A 278 -8.82 7.86 -3.26
CA SER A 278 -10.02 7.05 -3.01
C SER A 278 -9.72 5.55 -3.03
N ALA A 279 -9.03 5.06 -4.07
CA ALA A 279 -8.63 3.67 -4.25
C ALA A 279 -7.12 3.57 -4.47
N LEU A 280 -6.40 2.93 -3.56
CA LEU A 280 -4.94 2.92 -3.51
C LEU A 280 -4.40 1.49 -3.40
N SER A 281 -3.39 1.17 -4.20
CA SER A 281 -2.64 -0.09 -4.11
C SER A 281 -1.13 0.16 -4.12
N ALA A 282 -0.41 -0.40 -3.14
CA ALA A 282 1.04 -0.47 -3.13
C ALA A 282 1.48 -1.95 -3.13
N THR A 283 2.34 -2.33 -4.05
CA THR A 283 2.90 -3.69 -4.13
C THR A 283 4.42 -3.64 -4.18
N SER A 284 5.09 -4.36 -3.27
CA SER A 284 6.54 -4.46 -3.29
C SER A 284 7.10 -5.80 -2.86
N THR A 285 8.41 -6.04 -3.06
CA THR A 285 9.09 -7.15 -2.39
C THR A 285 9.57 -6.72 -1.00
N ALA A 286 10.15 -5.53 -0.84
CA ALA A 286 10.66 -5.10 0.48
C ALA A 286 9.62 -4.30 1.29
N SER A 287 9.10 -3.19 0.78
CA SER A 287 8.18 -2.34 1.55
C SER A 287 7.04 -1.77 0.71
N ALA A 288 5.81 -1.95 1.18
CA ALA A 288 4.61 -1.34 0.60
C ALA A 288 3.91 -0.47 1.66
N THR A 289 3.71 0.81 1.36
CA THR A 289 3.09 1.78 2.27
C THR A 289 1.94 2.52 1.61
N VAL A 290 0.78 2.56 2.28
CA VAL A 290 -0.38 3.35 1.87
C VAL A 290 -0.87 4.22 3.03
N THR A 291 -0.90 5.54 2.87
CA THR A 291 -1.14 6.44 4.02
C THR A 291 -2.61 6.75 4.27
N SER A 292 -3.37 7.26 3.29
CA SER A 292 -4.74 7.73 3.53
C SER A 292 -5.69 7.53 2.35
N GLY A 293 -6.92 7.09 2.60
CA GLY A 293 -7.96 7.01 1.57
C GLY A 293 -9.23 6.27 1.95
N SER A 294 -10.06 5.89 0.99
CA SER A 294 -11.28 5.12 1.24
C SER A 294 -11.06 3.61 1.19
N ALA A 295 -10.42 3.10 0.12
CA ALA A 295 -10.08 1.70 -0.08
C ALA A 295 -8.57 1.55 -0.34
N LEU A 296 -7.85 0.87 0.55
CA LEU A 296 -6.40 0.81 0.56
C LEU A 296 -5.90 -0.63 0.64
N SER A 297 -4.92 -0.98 -0.19
CA SER A 297 -4.24 -2.27 -0.15
C SER A 297 -2.72 -2.10 -0.18
N ALA A 298 -2.00 -2.71 0.76
CA ALA A 298 -0.55 -2.83 0.74
C ALA A 298 -0.15 -4.31 0.73
N THR A 299 0.67 -4.71 -0.24
CA THR A 299 1.18 -6.08 -0.37
C THR A 299 2.70 -6.07 -0.44
N SER A 300 3.37 -6.83 0.43
CA SER A 300 4.83 -6.93 0.45
C SER A 300 5.35 -8.33 0.78
N THR A 301 6.64 -8.60 0.56
CA THR A 301 7.28 -9.77 1.19
C THR A 301 7.80 -9.39 2.59
N ALA A 302 8.44 -8.23 2.77
CA ALA A 302 8.99 -7.86 4.08
C ALA A 302 8.01 -7.04 4.95
N SER A 303 7.55 -5.88 4.47
CA SER A 303 6.66 -5.01 5.26
C SER A 303 5.53 -4.40 4.45
N ALA A 304 4.29 -4.54 4.92
CA ALA A 304 3.11 -3.88 4.37
C ALA A 304 2.45 -3.01 5.46
N THR A 305 2.27 -1.72 5.17
CA THR A 305 1.71 -0.75 6.13
C THR A 305 0.58 0.05 5.50
N VAL A 306 -0.56 0.13 6.21
CA VAL A 306 -1.69 0.98 5.84
C VAL A 306 -2.12 1.84 7.03
N THR A 307 -2.11 3.18 6.89
CA THR A 307 -2.29 4.07 8.05
C THR A 307 -3.75 4.42 8.34
N SER A 308 -4.49 4.99 7.39
CA SER A 308 -5.85 5.50 7.66
C SER A 308 -6.82 5.32 6.49
N GLY A 309 -8.07 4.94 6.77
CA GLY A 309 -9.12 4.91 5.75
C GLY A 309 -10.43 4.23 6.17
N SER A 310 -11.28 3.91 5.20
CA SER A 310 -12.54 3.19 5.48
C SER A 310 -12.38 1.67 5.39
N ALA A 311 -11.77 1.15 4.31
CA ALA A 311 -11.50 -0.26 4.07
C ALA A 311 -10.00 -0.46 3.78
N LEU A 312 -9.29 -1.18 4.66
CA LEU A 312 -7.84 -1.30 4.63
C LEU A 312 -7.41 -2.77 4.67
N SER A 313 -6.45 -3.13 3.81
CA SER A 313 -5.82 -4.45 3.81
C SER A 313 -4.30 -4.34 3.74
N ALA A 314 -3.59 -4.99 4.66
CA ALA A 314 -2.14 -5.17 4.62
C ALA A 314 -1.80 -6.66 4.57
N THR A 315 -1.01 -7.08 3.57
CA THR A 315 -0.56 -8.46 3.40
C THR A 315 0.95 -8.51 3.30
N SER A 316 1.61 -9.31 4.13
CA SER A 316 3.07 -9.47 4.09
C SER A 316 3.55 -10.88 4.39
N THR A 317 4.81 -11.21 4.13
CA THR A 317 5.42 -12.42 4.71
C THR A 317 5.98 -12.12 6.10
N ALA A 318 6.69 -11.00 6.30
CA ALA A 318 7.27 -10.70 7.63
C ALA A 318 6.35 -9.82 8.50
N SER A 319 5.94 -8.64 8.07
CA SER A 319 5.10 -7.75 8.91
C SER A 319 3.98 -7.07 8.13
N ALA A 320 2.75 -7.15 8.64
CA ALA A 320 1.58 -6.42 8.14
C ALA A 320 0.99 -5.54 9.25
N THR A 321 0.86 -4.24 9.00
CA THR A 321 0.35 -3.27 9.97
C THR A 321 -0.77 -2.42 9.39
N VAL A 322 -1.89 -2.31 10.12
CA VAL A 322 -3.00 -1.42 9.78
C VAL A 322 -3.37 -0.55 10.99
N THR A 323 -3.30 0.78 10.88
CA THR A 323 -3.43 1.66 12.06
C THR A 323 -4.86 2.05 12.38
N SER A 324 -5.60 2.67 11.45
CA SER A 324 -6.92 3.24 11.77
C SER A 324 -7.94 3.15 10.63
N GLY A 325 -9.19 2.78 10.93
CA GLY A 325 -10.27 2.83 9.95
C GLY A 325 -11.58 2.19 10.38
N SER A 326 -12.48 1.92 9.43
CA SER A 326 -13.75 1.23 9.73
C SER A 326 -13.64 -0.29 9.61
N ALA A 327 -13.11 -0.80 8.50
CA ALA A 327 -12.89 -2.22 8.23
C ALA A 327 -11.41 -2.48 7.90
N LEU A 328 -10.71 -3.25 8.74
CA LEU A 328 -9.27 -3.42 8.69
C LEU A 328 -8.89 -4.91 8.68
N SER A 329 -7.97 -5.29 7.80
CA SER A 329 -7.39 -6.64 7.75
C SER A 329 -5.86 -6.58 7.66
N ALA A 330 -5.17 -7.28 8.55
CA ALA A 330 -3.73 -7.51 8.47
C ALA A 330 -3.44 -9.01 8.40
N THR A 331 -2.71 -9.46 7.37
CA THR A 331 -2.32 -10.87 7.20
C THR A 331 -0.81 -10.96 7.02
N SER A 332 -0.13 -11.78 7.84
CA SER A 332 1.32 -11.95 7.73
C SER A 332 1.83 -13.29 8.21
N THR A 333 2.90 -13.85 7.64
CA THR A 333 3.49 -15.07 8.22
C THR A 333 4.10 -14.79 9.60
N ALA A 334 4.86 -13.71 9.81
CA ALA A 334 5.52 -13.48 11.10
C ALA A 334 4.70 -12.61 12.08
N SER A 335 4.24 -11.42 11.67
CA SER A 335 3.48 -10.52 12.55
C SER A 335 2.39 -9.74 11.82
N ALA A 336 1.16 -9.77 12.35
CA ALA A 336 0.04 -8.97 11.89
C ALA A 336 -0.49 -8.09 13.02
N THR A 337 -0.58 -6.78 12.80
CA THR A 337 -1.02 -5.79 13.81
C THR A 337 -2.12 -4.89 13.26
N VAL A 338 -3.21 -4.75 14.01
CA VAL A 338 -4.29 -3.80 13.73
C VAL A 338 -4.58 -2.94 14.97
N THR A 339 -4.48 -1.62 14.87
CA THR A 339 -4.53 -0.75 16.05
C THR A 339 -5.96 -0.31 16.42
N SER A 340 -6.70 0.35 15.53
CA SER A 340 -8.00 0.95 15.88
C SER A 340 -9.03 0.91 14.76
N GLY A 341 -10.28 0.56 15.07
CA GLY A 341 -11.37 0.68 14.11
C GLY A 341 -12.71 0.10 14.56
N SER A 342 -13.64 -0.12 13.63
CA SER A 342 -14.94 -0.73 13.94
C SER A 342 -14.92 -2.25 13.81
N ALA A 343 -14.44 -2.78 12.68
CA ALA A 343 -14.27 -4.20 12.40
C ALA A 343 -12.81 -4.51 12.02
N LEU A 344 -12.14 -5.34 12.82
CA LEU A 344 -10.69 -5.57 12.72
C LEU A 344 -10.39 -7.07 12.69
N SER A 345 -9.50 -7.47 11.78
CA SER A 345 -8.97 -8.83 11.70
C SER A 345 -7.45 -8.83 11.57
N ALA A 346 -6.76 -9.59 12.42
CA ALA A 346 -5.33 -9.88 12.30
C ALA A 346 -5.11 -11.39 12.20
N ALA A 347 -4.39 -11.84 11.17
CA ALA A 347 -4.07 -13.24 10.96
C ALA A 347 -2.55 -13.42 10.79
N SER A 348 -1.94 -14.34 11.56
CA SER A 348 -0.52 -14.65 11.40
C SER A 348 -0.13 -16.09 11.70
N THR A 349 1.10 -16.50 11.38
CA THR A 349 1.67 -17.74 11.91
C THR A 349 2.33 -17.48 13.26
N ALA A 350 3.08 -16.39 13.45
CA ALA A 350 3.77 -16.13 14.72
C ALA A 350 2.94 -15.24 15.67
N SER A 351 2.56 -14.03 15.28
CA SER A 351 1.85 -13.11 16.18
C SER A 351 0.74 -12.32 15.49
N ALA A 352 -0.46 -12.34 16.07
CA ALA A 352 -1.57 -11.51 15.65
C ALA A 352 -2.02 -10.61 16.81
N THR A 353 -2.04 -9.29 16.60
CA THR A 353 -2.41 -8.31 17.63
C THR A 353 -3.49 -7.36 17.12
N VAL A 354 -4.56 -7.19 17.91
CA VAL A 354 -5.61 -6.20 17.65
C VAL A 354 -5.84 -5.34 18.90
N THR A 355 -5.67 -4.03 18.83
CA THR A 355 -5.66 -3.18 20.04
C THR A 355 -7.04 -2.68 20.44
N SER A 356 -7.80 -2.02 19.57
CA SER A 356 -9.05 -1.36 19.96
C SER A 356 -10.13 -1.34 18.87
N GLY A 357 -11.38 -1.65 19.20
CA GLY A 357 -12.49 -1.48 18.26
C GLY A 357 -13.84 -2.01 18.73
N SER A 358 -14.80 -2.19 17.82
CA SER A 358 -16.11 -2.74 18.16
C SER A 358 -16.17 -4.27 17.99
N ALA A 359 -15.72 -4.79 16.85
CA ALA A 359 -15.63 -6.22 16.54
C ALA A 359 -14.18 -6.57 16.13
N LEU A 360 -13.52 -7.43 16.90
CA LEU A 360 -12.08 -7.73 16.77
C LEU A 360 -11.85 -9.24 16.70
N SER A 361 -11.02 -9.67 15.75
CA SER A 361 -10.52 -11.05 15.65
C SER A 361 -9.01 -11.09 15.48
N ALA A 362 -8.33 -11.86 16.31
CA ALA A 362 -6.91 -12.20 16.16
C ALA A 362 -6.75 -13.71 16.04
N THR A 363 -6.12 -14.19 14.97
CA THR A 363 -5.82 -15.62 14.76
C THR A 363 -4.34 -15.80 14.53
N SER A 364 -3.68 -16.69 15.29
CA SER A 364 -2.26 -16.96 15.10
C SER A 364 -1.83 -18.37 15.49
N THR A 365 -0.83 -18.98 14.85
CA THR A 365 -0.31 -20.26 15.36
C THR A 365 0.37 -20.10 16.73
N ALA A 366 1.22 -19.08 16.94
CA ALA A 366 1.93 -18.95 18.22
C ALA A 366 1.25 -18.03 19.25
N SER A 367 0.89 -16.79 18.89
CA SER A 367 0.24 -15.87 19.84
C SER A 367 -0.81 -14.98 19.19
N ALA A 368 -2.01 -14.93 19.77
CA ALA A 368 -3.09 -14.04 19.40
C ALA A 368 -3.49 -13.15 20.59
N THR A 369 -3.48 -11.83 20.40
CA THR A 369 -3.79 -10.85 21.45
C THR A 369 -4.83 -9.84 20.98
N VAL A 370 -5.87 -9.64 21.80
CA VAL A 370 -6.90 -8.60 21.58
C VAL A 370 -7.06 -7.76 22.85
N THR A 371 -6.86 -6.44 22.78
CA THR A 371 -6.80 -5.61 24.00
C THR A 371 -8.17 -5.08 24.44
N SER A 372 -8.90 -4.34 23.59
CA SER A 372 -10.13 -3.67 24.02
C SER A 372 -11.22 -3.62 22.94
N GLY A 373 -12.48 -3.85 23.32
CA GLY A 373 -13.61 -3.64 22.42
C GLY A 373 -14.97 -4.13 22.91
N SER A 374 -15.95 -4.22 22.02
CA SER A 374 -17.29 -4.74 22.37
C SER A 374 -17.38 -6.26 22.19
N ALA A 375 -16.99 -6.78 21.03
CA ALA A 375 -16.95 -8.20 20.71
C ALA A 375 -15.54 -8.62 20.25
N LEU A 376 -14.89 -9.52 21.00
CA LEU A 376 -13.48 -9.87 20.83
C LEU A 376 -13.31 -11.38 20.73
N SER A 377 -12.50 -11.83 19.76
CA SER A 377 -12.09 -13.22 19.62
C SER A 377 -10.59 -13.33 19.39
N ALA A 378 -9.90 -14.13 20.22
CA ALA A 378 -8.50 -14.52 20.01
C ALA A 378 -8.42 -16.05 19.87
N ALA A 379 -7.78 -16.52 18.81
CA ALA A 379 -7.56 -17.94 18.55
C ALA A 379 -6.08 -18.23 18.30
N SER A 380 -5.50 -19.20 19.02
CA SER A 380 -4.13 -19.61 18.78
C SER A 380 -3.84 -21.08 19.02
N THR A 381 -2.67 -21.58 18.60
CA THR A 381 -2.18 -22.88 19.07
C THR A 381 -1.45 -22.73 20.40
N ALA A 382 -0.60 -21.71 20.58
CA ALA A 382 0.15 -21.55 21.83
C ALA A 382 -0.55 -20.64 22.85
N SER A 383 -0.82 -19.36 22.53
CA SER A 383 -1.41 -18.43 23.49
C SER A 383 -2.48 -17.54 22.88
N ALA A 384 -3.65 -17.48 23.50
CA ALA A 384 -4.72 -16.54 23.16
C ALA A 384 -5.04 -15.65 24.37
N THR A 385 -4.96 -14.33 24.19
CA THR A 385 -5.17 -13.35 25.26
C THR A 385 -6.20 -12.30 24.85
N VAL A 386 -7.21 -12.07 25.69
CA VAL A 386 -8.19 -10.99 25.52
C VAL A 386 -8.29 -10.16 26.79
N THR A 387 -8.01 -8.86 26.74
CA THR A 387 -7.91 -8.04 27.97
C THR A 387 -9.26 -7.49 28.45
N SER A 388 -9.98 -6.72 27.64
CA SER A 388 -11.16 -5.97 28.10
C SER A 388 -12.28 -5.88 27.07
N GLY A 389 -13.54 -6.09 27.46
CA GLY A 389 -14.69 -5.83 26.57
C GLY A 389 -16.07 -6.25 27.07
N SER A 390 -17.07 -6.29 26.19
CA SER A 390 -18.42 -6.77 26.57
C SER A 390 -18.59 -8.27 26.36
N ALA A 391 -18.22 -8.80 25.19
CA ALA A 391 -18.25 -10.23 24.86
C ALA A 391 -16.87 -10.68 24.37
N LEU A 392 -16.24 -11.62 25.09
CA LEU A 392 -14.84 -12.02 24.88
C LEU A 392 -14.72 -13.54 24.74
N SER A 393 -13.95 -14.00 23.76
CA SER A 393 -13.59 -15.41 23.59
C SER A 393 -12.08 -15.56 23.33
N ALA A 394 -11.41 -16.39 24.13
CA ALA A 394 -10.05 -16.82 23.90
C ALA A 394 -9.99 -18.34 23.74
N THR A 395 -9.47 -18.83 22.62
CA THR A 395 -9.31 -20.27 22.35
C THR A 395 -7.84 -20.58 22.05
N SER A 396 -7.26 -21.55 22.75
CA SER A 396 -5.88 -21.98 22.51
C SER A 396 -5.68 -23.49 22.64
N THR A 397 -4.53 -24.03 22.23
CA THR A 397 -4.12 -25.38 22.66
C THR A 397 -3.35 -25.30 23.98
N ALA A 398 -2.44 -24.34 24.17
CA ALA A 398 -1.66 -24.27 25.42
C ALA A 398 -2.26 -23.33 26.47
N SER A 399 -2.47 -22.05 26.18
CA SER A 399 -2.99 -21.08 27.16
C SER A 399 -4.05 -20.14 26.58
N ALA A 400 -5.18 -20.01 27.25
CA ALA A 400 -6.23 -19.03 26.95
C ALA A 400 -6.48 -18.14 28.18
N THR A 401 -6.37 -16.82 28.02
CA THR A 401 -6.54 -15.84 29.10
C THR A 401 -7.53 -14.75 28.73
N VAL A 402 -8.51 -14.49 29.60
CA VAL A 402 -9.46 -13.37 29.47
C VAL A 402 -9.50 -12.55 30.76
N THR A 403 -9.19 -11.25 30.71
CA THR A 403 -9.02 -10.46 31.94
C THR A 403 -10.31 -9.83 32.46
N SER A 404 -11.05 -9.06 31.66
CA SER A 404 -12.21 -8.28 32.15
C SER A 404 -13.34 -8.14 31.12
N GLY A 405 -14.59 -8.30 31.54
CA GLY A 405 -15.75 -7.98 30.69
C GLY A 405 -17.12 -8.36 31.22
N SER A 406 -18.15 -8.34 30.38
CA SER A 406 -19.51 -8.75 30.79
C SER A 406 -19.74 -10.25 30.57
N ALA A 407 -19.42 -10.78 29.39
CA ALA A 407 -19.52 -12.20 29.04
C ALA A 407 -18.17 -12.71 28.51
N LEU A 408 -17.57 -13.69 29.19
CA LEU A 408 -16.20 -14.14 28.94
C LEU A 408 -16.14 -15.67 28.78
N SER A 409 -15.40 -16.14 27.78
CA SER A 409 -15.10 -17.55 27.58
C SER A 409 -13.62 -17.77 27.28
N ALA A 410 -12.96 -18.64 28.06
CA ALA A 410 -11.61 -19.13 27.79
C ALA A 410 -11.63 -20.66 27.61
N ALA A 411 -11.08 -21.15 26.50
CA ALA A 411 -10.98 -22.57 26.20
C ALA A 411 -9.54 -22.93 25.84
N SER A 412 -8.96 -23.93 26.50
CA SER A 412 -7.60 -24.39 26.19
C SER A 412 -7.36 -25.87 26.51
N THR A 413 -6.43 -26.55 25.85
CA THR A 413 -6.04 -27.91 26.29
C THR A 413 -5.25 -27.86 27.60
N ALA A 414 -4.27 -26.96 27.76
CA ALA A 414 -3.48 -26.92 28.99
C ALA A 414 -4.10 -26.00 30.06
N SER A 415 -4.17 -24.68 29.83
CA SER A 415 -4.66 -23.73 30.85
C SER A 415 -5.65 -22.70 30.32
N ALA A 416 -6.76 -22.49 31.03
CA ALA A 416 -7.75 -21.46 30.77
C ALA A 416 -7.98 -20.59 32.01
N THR A 417 -7.78 -19.27 31.88
CA THR A 417 -7.89 -18.31 32.98
C THR A 417 -8.86 -17.19 32.63
N VAL A 418 -9.82 -16.90 33.53
CA VAL A 418 -10.72 -15.75 33.42
C VAL A 418 -10.72 -14.93 34.71
N THR A 419 -10.35 -13.65 34.67
CA THR A 419 -10.13 -12.87 35.90
C THR A 419 -11.40 -12.21 36.45
N SER A 420 -12.13 -11.40 35.67
CA SER A 420 -13.25 -10.60 36.19
C SER A 420 -14.40 -10.42 35.19
N GLY A 421 -15.65 -10.56 35.64
CA GLY A 421 -16.81 -10.19 34.80
C GLY A 421 -18.19 -10.54 35.35
N SER A 422 -19.24 -10.43 34.54
CA SER A 422 -20.60 -10.79 34.97
C SER A 422 -20.92 -12.27 34.74
N ALA A 423 -20.61 -12.81 33.56
CA ALA A 423 -20.77 -14.22 33.20
C ALA A 423 -19.45 -14.78 32.64
N LEU A 424 -18.87 -15.79 33.29
CA LEU A 424 -17.53 -16.30 33.00
C LEU A 424 -17.54 -17.82 32.83
N SER A 425 -16.85 -18.31 31.79
CA SER A 425 -16.60 -19.74 31.57
C SER A 425 -15.13 -19.99 31.24
N ALA A 426 -14.48 -20.87 32.01
CA ALA A 426 -13.14 -21.39 31.72
C ALA A 426 -13.21 -22.91 31.53
N THR A 427 -12.75 -23.41 30.39
CA THR A 427 -12.73 -24.84 30.07
C THR A 427 -11.34 -25.29 29.68
N SER A 428 -10.76 -26.26 30.39
CA SER A 428 -9.45 -26.80 30.04
C SER A 428 -9.21 -28.26 30.38
N THR A 429 -8.37 -28.98 29.64
CA THR A 429 -8.01 -30.36 30.02
C THR A 429 -7.16 -30.36 31.31
N ALA A 430 -6.12 -29.54 31.42
CA ALA A 430 -5.28 -29.55 32.63
C ALA A 430 -5.84 -28.62 33.73
N SER A 431 -5.91 -27.30 33.51
CA SER A 431 -6.31 -26.35 34.57
C SER A 431 -7.25 -25.24 34.09
N ALA A 432 -8.36 -25.03 34.81
CA ALA A 432 -9.27 -23.91 34.61
C ALA A 432 -9.36 -23.05 35.89
N ALA A 433 -9.21 -21.73 35.74
CA ALA A 433 -9.27 -20.79 36.85
C ALA A 433 -10.19 -19.60 36.55
N VAL A 434 -11.07 -19.25 37.50
CA VAL A 434 -11.94 -18.08 37.42
C VAL A 434 -11.86 -17.27 38.73
N THR A 435 -11.50 -15.98 38.68
CA THR A 435 -11.23 -15.21 39.91
C THR A 435 -12.47 -14.52 40.48
N SER A 436 -13.20 -13.69 39.71
CA SER A 436 -14.28 -12.86 40.26
C SER A 436 -15.44 -12.64 39.29
N GLY A 437 -16.69 -12.74 39.75
CA GLY A 437 -17.85 -12.34 38.93
C GLY A 437 -19.24 -12.65 39.51
N SER A 438 -20.30 -12.48 38.71
CA SER A 438 -21.66 -12.79 39.17
C SER A 438 -22.05 -14.26 38.92
N ALA A 439 -21.78 -14.80 37.73
CA ALA A 439 -22.00 -16.20 37.37
C ALA A 439 -20.70 -16.81 36.77
N LEU A 440 -20.15 -17.85 37.41
CA LEU A 440 -18.84 -18.41 37.08
C LEU A 440 -18.92 -19.93 36.90
N SER A 441 -18.28 -20.44 35.85
CA SER A 441 -18.08 -21.88 35.62
C SER A 441 -16.62 -22.17 35.26
N ALA A 442 -15.98 -23.08 36.00
CA ALA A 442 -14.67 -23.65 35.67
C ALA A 442 -14.80 -25.16 35.47
N THR A 443 -14.38 -25.66 34.31
CA THR A 443 -14.46 -27.08 33.97
C THR A 443 -13.09 -27.60 33.54
N SER A 444 -12.58 -28.62 34.22
CA SER A 444 -11.32 -29.26 33.85
C SER A 444 -11.24 -30.76 34.04
N THR A 445 -10.18 -31.41 33.52
CA THR A 445 -9.87 -32.80 33.88
C THR A 445 -8.99 -32.85 35.13
N ALA A 446 -7.94 -32.03 35.25
CA ALA A 446 -7.06 -32.09 36.42
C ALA A 446 -7.47 -31.12 37.54
N SER A 447 -7.59 -29.81 37.30
CA SER A 447 -7.88 -28.83 38.35
C SER A 447 -8.82 -27.71 37.91
N ALA A 448 -9.88 -27.46 38.68
CA ALA A 448 -10.80 -26.33 38.47
C ALA A 448 -10.88 -25.45 39.73
N THR A 449 -10.62 -24.15 39.59
CA THR A 449 -10.60 -23.20 40.72
C THR A 449 -11.50 -22.00 40.44
N VAL A 450 -12.37 -21.65 41.39
CA VAL A 450 -13.21 -20.43 41.35
C VAL A 450 -13.06 -19.64 42.66
N THR A 451 -12.62 -18.39 42.62
CA THR A 451 -12.30 -17.65 43.86
C THR A 451 -13.50 -16.90 44.46
N SER A 452 -14.21 -16.05 43.72
CA SER A 452 -15.24 -15.18 44.29
C SER A 452 -16.42 -14.92 43.35
N GLY A 453 -17.66 -14.92 43.85
CA GLY A 453 -18.82 -14.48 43.06
C GLY A 453 -20.20 -14.71 43.67
N SER A 454 -21.27 -14.48 42.90
CA SER A 454 -22.64 -14.74 43.38
C SER A 454 -23.09 -16.18 43.14
N ALA A 455 -22.89 -16.74 41.94
CA ALA A 455 -23.17 -18.12 41.57
C ALA A 455 -21.93 -18.78 40.95
N LEU A 456 -21.41 -19.86 41.54
CA LEU A 456 -20.13 -20.47 41.19
C LEU A 456 -20.27 -21.98 40.99
N SER A 457 -19.69 -22.51 39.91
CA SER A 457 -19.54 -23.94 39.67
C SER A 457 -18.10 -24.30 39.29
N ALA A 458 -17.50 -25.27 39.99
CA ALA A 458 -16.22 -25.87 39.63
C ALA A 458 -16.41 -27.38 39.41
N THR A 459 -16.03 -27.88 38.23
CA THR A 459 -16.13 -29.30 37.89
C THR A 459 -14.78 -29.82 37.43
N SER A 460 -14.28 -30.88 38.06
CA SER A 460 -12.99 -31.49 37.72
C SER A 460 -13.01 -33.02 37.80
N THR A 461 -12.04 -33.72 37.22
CA THR A 461 -11.82 -35.15 37.55
C THR A 461 -10.94 -35.26 38.80
N ALA A 462 -9.85 -34.51 38.92
CA ALA A 462 -8.97 -34.62 40.09
C ALA A 462 -9.37 -33.66 41.23
N SER A 463 -9.28 -32.34 41.04
CA SER A 463 -9.53 -31.35 42.11
C SER A 463 -10.43 -30.19 41.67
N ALA A 464 -11.39 -29.82 42.50
CA ALA A 464 -12.28 -28.67 42.30
C ALA A 464 -12.33 -27.82 43.58
N THR A 465 -12.04 -26.53 43.46
CA THR A 465 -11.96 -25.61 44.60
C THR A 465 -12.81 -24.36 44.36
N VAL A 466 -13.65 -23.99 45.33
CA VAL A 466 -14.45 -22.75 45.30
C VAL A 466 -14.24 -21.98 46.61
N THR A 467 -13.74 -20.74 46.57
CA THR A 467 -13.37 -20.03 47.81
C THR A 467 -14.54 -19.28 48.44
N SER A 468 -15.21 -18.36 47.73
CA SER A 468 -16.21 -17.46 48.35
C SER A 468 -17.40 -17.14 47.43
N GLY A 469 -18.63 -17.12 47.96
CA GLY A 469 -19.78 -16.62 47.20
C GLY A 469 -21.17 -16.78 47.82
N SER A 470 -22.24 -16.51 47.07
CA SER A 470 -23.61 -16.70 47.57
C SER A 470 -24.14 -18.12 47.34
N ALA A 471 -23.97 -18.67 46.14
CA ALA A 471 -24.33 -20.04 45.77
C ALA A 471 -23.13 -20.75 45.10
N LEU A 472 -22.65 -21.85 45.68
CA LEU A 472 -21.40 -22.51 45.29
C LEU A 472 -21.62 -24.02 45.08
N SER A 473 -21.05 -24.56 43.99
CA SER A 473 -20.99 -26.00 43.72
C SER A 473 -19.58 -26.41 43.31
N ALA A 474 -19.01 -27.41 43.98
CA ALA A 474 -17.76 -28.07 43.59
C ALA A 474 -18.01 -29.57 43.35
N THR A 475 -17.62 -30.08 42.19
CA THR A 475 -17.79 -31.49 41.82
C THR A 475 -16.48 -32.06 41.32
N SER A 476 -16.00 -33.14 41.94
CA SER A 476 -14.76 -33.83 41.55
C SER A 476 -14.86 -35.35 41.63
N THR A 477 -13.90 -36.08 41.05
CA THR A 477 -13.69 -37.49 41.39
C THR A 477 -12.77 -37.63 42.61
N ALA A 478 -11.67 -36.86 42.74
CA ALA A 478 -10.75 -37.02 43.88
C ALA A 478 -11.02 -36.04 45.03
N SER A 479 -11.03 -34.71 44.80
CA SER A 479 -11.19 -33.72 45.87
C SER A 479 -12.09 -32.54 45.48
N ALA A 480 -13.08 -32.22 46.31
CA ALA A 480 -13.93 -31.04 46.17
C ALA A 480 -13.87 -30.19 47.44
N THR A 481 -13.50 -28.90 47.32
CA THR A 481 -13.36 -27.99 48.47
C THR A 481 -14.17 -26.71 48.24
N VAL A 482 -14.96 -26.30 49.24
CA VAL A 482 -15.70 -25.03 49.24
C VAL A 482 -15.45 -24.27 50.54
N THR A 483 -14.89 -23.06 50.51
CA THR A 483 -14.47 -22.38 51.75
C THR A 483 -15.61 -21.59 52.42
N SER A 484 -16.28 -20.65 51.74
CA SER A 484 -17.19 -19.71 52.38
C SER A 484 -18.40 -19.32 51.51
N GLY A 485 -19.61 -19.28 52.05
CA GLY A 485 -20.76 -18.72 51.31
C GLY A 485 -22.14 -18.83 51.95
N SER A 486 -23.22 -18.52 51.23
CA SER A 486 -24.59 -18.66 51.77
C SER A 486 -25.17 -20.04 51.53
N ALA A 487 -25.06 -20.60 50.32
CA ALA A 487 -25.47 -21.96 49.96
C ALA A 487 -24.32 -22.70 49.26
N LEU A 488 -23.86 -23.82 49.82
CA LEU A 488 -22.65 -24.53 49.39
C LEU A 488 -22.92 -26.02 49.17
N SER A 489 -22.42 -26.57 48.07
CA SER A 489 -22.40 -28.00 47.78
C SER A 489 -21.01 -28.47 47.34
N ALA A 490 -20.47 -29.50 47.98
CA ALA A 490 -19.24 -30.18 47.58
C ALA A 490 -19.53 -31.68 47.38
N THR A 491 -19.28 -32.19 46.17
CA THR A 491 -19.48 -33.61 45.83
C THR A 491 -18.17 -34.20 45.30
N SER A 492 -17.69 -35.29 45.89
CA SER A 492 -16.46 -35.95 45.43
C SER A 492 -16.44 -37.45 45.70
N THR A 493 -15.76 -38.28 44.90
CA THR A 493 -15.61 -39.70 45.23
C THR A 493 -14.66 -39.90 46.43
N ALA A 494 -13.51 -39.23 46.50
CA ALA A 494 -12.60 -39.41 47.64
C ALA A 494 -12.88 -38.43 48.79
N SER A 495 -12.71 -37.11 48.61
CA SER A 495 -12.86 -36.13 49.71
C SER A 495 -13.70 -34.91 49.33
N ALA A 496 -14.66 -34.53 50.18
CA ALA A 496 -15.44 -33.30 50.07
C ALA A 496 -15.31 -32.47 51.36
N THR A 497 -14.94 -31.20 51.24
CA THR A 497 -14.74 -30.29 52.38
C THR A 497 -15.50 -28.98 52.19
N VAL A 498 -16.26 -28.55 53.20
CA VAL A 498 -16.98 -27.26 53.22
C VAL A 498 -16.68 -26.51 54.51
N THR A 499 -16.09 -25.31 54.47
CA THR A 499 -15.60 -24.65 55.70
C THR A 499 -16.65 -23.80 56.40
N SER A 500 -17.34 -22.87 55.73
CA SER A 500 -18.23 -21.89 56.38
C SER A 500 -19.43 -21.47 55.54
N GLY A 501 -20.63 -21.38 56.11
CA GLY A 501 -21.77 -20.77 55.42
C GLY A 501 -23.15 -20.85 56.08
N SER A 502 -24.23 -20.48 55.37
CA SER A 502 -25.60 -20.57 55.93
C SER A 502 -26.23 -21.94 55.70
N ALA A 503 -26.13 -22.50 54.50
CA ALA A 503 -26.61 -23.85 54.14
C ALA A 503 -25.50 -24.63 53.42
N LEU A 504 -25.06 -25.76 53.98
CA LEU A 504 -23.88 -26.50 53.52
C LEU A 504 -24.22 -27.98 53.30
N SER A 505 -23.76 -28.55 52.17
CA SER A 505 -23.82 -29.98 51.88
C SER A 505 -22.45 -30.49 51.40
N ALA A 506 -21.91 -31.51 52.06
CA ALA A 506 -20.73 -32.26 51.61
C ALA A 506 -21.09 -33.73 51.39
N THR A 507 -20.80 -34.28 50.22
CA THR A 507 -21.10 -35.69 49.89
C THR A 507 -19.87 -36.37 49.30
N SER A 508 -19.41 -37.45 49.94
CA SER A 508 -18.26 -38.21 49.43
C SER A 508 -18.25 -39.69 49.70
N THR A 509 -17.58 -40.50 48.87
CA THR A 509 -17.43 -41.93 49.19
C THR A 509 -16.45 -42.14 50.35
N ALA A 510 -15.29 -41.48 50.38
CA ALA A 510 -14.33 -41.68 51.49
C ALA A 510 -14.55 -40.71 52.67
N SER A 511 -14.43 -39.39 52.48
CA SER A 511 -14.49 -38.42 53.58
C SER A 511 -15.29 -37.17 53.24
N ALA A 512 -16.22 -36.77 54.13
CA ALA A 512 -16.98 -35.53 54.03
C ALA A 512 -16.81 -34.69 55.30
N THR A 513 -16.38 -33.44 55.17
CA THR A 513 -16.13 -32.54 56.30
C THR A 513 -16.85 -31.20 56.14
N VAL A 514 -17.56 -30.74 57.18
CA VAL A 514 -18.23 -29.44 57.21
C VAL A 514 -17.89 -28.70 58.51
N THR A 515 -17.25 -27.52 58.45
CA THR A 515 -16.70 -26.90 59.68
C THR A 515 -17.70 -25.97 60.41
N SER A 516 -18.35 -25.02 59.74
CA SER A 516 -19.19 -24.02 60.41
C SER A 516 -20.41 -23.57 59.59
N GLY A 517 -21.59 -23.40 60.20
CA GLY A 517 -22.72 -22.77 59.53
C GLY A 517 -24.08 -22.80 60.23
N SER A 518 -25.16 -22.41 59.54
CA SER A 518 -26.52 -22.45 60.12
C SER A 518 -27.23 -23.79 59.90
N ALA A 519 -27.19 -24.35 58.70
CA ALA A 519 -27.73 -25.66 58.35
C ALA A 519 -26.66 -26.50 57.60
N LEU A 520 -26.24 -27.64 58.15
CA LEU A 520 -25.11 -28.42 57.68
C LEU A 520 -25.50 -29.89 57.46
N SER A 521 -25.11 -30.45 56.31
CA SER A 521 -25.21 -31.87 55.99
C SER A 521 -23.87 -32.42 55.49
N ALA A 522 -23.34 -33.46 56.13
CA ALA A 522 -22.20 -34.23 55.67
C ALA A 522 -22.62 -35.69 55.47
N ALA A 523 -22.43 -36.24 54.28
CA ALA A 523 -22.74 -37.63 53.96
C ALA A 523 -21.50 -38.33 53.39
N SER A 524 -21.13 -39.49 53.94
CA SER A 524 -20.09 -40.30 53.33
C SER A 524 -20.20 -41.80 53.55
N THR A 525 -19.36 -42.60 52.88
CA THR A 525 -19.28 -44.03 53.19
C THR A 525 -18.29 -44.26 54.34
N ALA A 526 -17.11 -43.62 54.36
CA ALA A 526 -16.13 -43.87 55.42
C ALA A 526 -16.25 -42.89 56.62
N SER A 527 -16.06 -41.58 56.44
CA SER A 527 -16.03 -40.62 57.54
C SER A 527 -16.80 -39.33 57.25
N ALA A 528 -17.70 -38.91 58.14
CA ALA A 528 -18.47 -37.67 58.04
C ALA A 528 -18.26 -36.82 59.30
N THR A 529 -17.77 -35.59 59.16
CA THR A 529 -17.45 -34.70 60.29
C THR A 529 -18.14 -33.35 60.14
N VAL A 530 -18.81 -32.88 61.19
CA VAL A 530 -19.46 -31.57 61.25
C VAL A 530 -19.07 -30.83 62.54
N THR A 531 -18.38 -29.68 62.47
CA THR A 531 -17.79 -29.08 63.68
C THR A 531 -18.74 -28.12 64.43
N SER A 532 -19.37 -27.15 63.77
CA SER A 532 -20.14 -26.10 64.47
C SER A 532 -21.36 -25.60 63.67
N GLY A 533 -22.53 -25.42 64.31
CA GLY A 533 -23.66 -24.75 63.66
C GLY A 533 -25.02 -24.74 64.38
N SER A 534 -26.08 -24.29 63.71
CA SER A 534 -27.43 -24.27 64.33
C SER A 534 -28.20 -25.58 64.13
N ALA A 535 -28.17 -26.16 62.93
CA ALA A 535 -28.76 -27.46 62.59
C ALA A 535 -27.74 -28.33 61.83
N LEU A 536 -27.37 -29.49 62.38
CA LEU A 536 -26.27 -30.32 61.87
C LEU A 536 -26.74 -31.77 61.63
N SER A 537 -26.39 -32.33 60.48
CA SER A 537 -26.57 -33.75 60.14
C SER A 537 -25.27 -34.34 59.60
N ALA A 538 -24.73 -35.37 60.26
CA ALA A 538 -23.62 -36.17 59.76
C ALA A 538 -24.08 -37.62 59.57
N ALA A 539 -23.97 -38.15 58.35
CA ALA A 539 -24.31 -39.53 58.02
C ALA A 539 -23.10 -40.24 57.43
N SER A 540 -22.71 -41.38 58.01
CA SER A 540 -21.64 -42.20 57.44
C SER A 540 -21.92 -43.70 57.57
N THR A 541 -21.18 -44.54 56.85
CA THR A 541 -21.18 -45.98 57.17
C THR A 541 -20.19 -46.28 58.31
N ALA A 542 -18.98 -45.70 58.33
CA ALA A 542 -18.00 -46.03 59.38
C ALA A 542 -17.98 -45.05 60.56
N SER A 543 -17.77 -43.75 60.36
CA SER A 543 -17.63 -42.78 61.47
C SER A 543 -18.31 -41.44 61.22
N ALA A 544 -19.22 -41.04 62.12
CA ALA A 544 -19.92 -39.75 62.09
C ALA A 544 -19.61 -38.92 63.35
N THR A 545 -19.11 -37.70 63.19
CA THR A 545 -18.73 -36.81 64.32
C THR A 545 -19.39 -35.45 64.20
N VAL A 546 -20.02 -34.96 65.29
CA VAL A 546 -20.66 -33.65 65.36
C VAL A 546 -20.24 -32.89 66.63
N THR A 547 -19.51 -31.78 66.52
CA THR A 547 -18.88 -31.18 67.73
C THR A 547 -19.76 -30.19 68.49
N SER A 548 -20.39 -29.19 67.86
CA SER A 548 -21.11 -28.12 68.57
C SER A 548 -22.32 -27.56 67.81
N GLY A 549 -23.48 -27.40 68.45
CA GLY A 549 -24.60 -26.71 67.82
C GLY A 549 -25.94 -26.64 68.58
N SER A 550 -27.01 -26.16 67.94
CA SER A 550 -28.33 -26.07 68.57
C SER A 550 -29.17 -27.34 68.39
N ALA A 551 -29.17 -27.93 67.19
CA ALA A 551 -29.80 -29.21 66.86
C ALA A 551 -28.83 -30.12 66.09
N LEU A 552 -28.48 -31.28 66.65
CA LEU A 552 -27.44 -32.17 66.15
C LEU A 552 -27.98 -33.59 65.89
N SER A 553 -27.65 -34.15 64.72
CA SER A 553 -27.91 -35.55 64.34
C SER A 553 -26.64 -36.19 63.77
N ALA A 554 -26.13 -37.22 64.43
CA ALA A 554 -25.05 -38.07 63.93
C ALA A 554 -25.56 -39.50 63.72
N ALA A 555 -25.51 -39.99 62.48
CA ALA A 555 -25.90 -41.34 62.12
C ALA A 555 -24.70 -42.08 61.53
N SER A 556 -24.35 -43.24 62.11
CA SER A 556 -23.34 -44.12 61.54
C SER A 556 -23.73 -45.58 61.67
N THR A 557 -23.12 -46.45 60.87
CA THR A 557 -23.18 -47.89 61.17
C THR A 557 -22.21 -48.22 62.31
N ALA A 558 -20.95 -47.74 62.28
CA ALA A 558 -19.96 -48.10 63.31
C ALA A 558 -19.86 -47.12 64.50
N SER A 559 -19.42 -45.88 64.30
CA SER A 559 -19.15 -44.94 65.41
C SER A 559 -19.81 -43.56 65.21
N ALA A 560 -20.62 -43.12 66.19
CA ALA A 560 -21.24 -41.79 66.21
C ALA A 560 -20.80 -41.00 67.45
N THR A 561 -20.28 -39.78 67.29
CA THR A 561 -19.85 -38.93 68.40
C THR A 561 -20.49 -37.54 68.33
N VAL A 562 -21.02 -37.05 69.45
CA VAL A 562 -21.60 -35.71 69.59
C VAL A 562 -21.05 -35.01 70.86
N THR A 563 -20.63 -33.74 70.78
CA THR A 563 -19.85 -33.09 71.87
C THR A 563 -20.51 -31.92 72.59
N SER A 564 -21.45 -31.18 72.01
CA SER A 564 -22.12 -30.07 72.73
C SER A 564 -23.34 -29.56 71.96
N GLY A 565 -24.52 -29.49 72.60
CA GLY A 565 -25.67 -28.83 71.98
C GLY A 565 -26.98 -28.84 72.75
N SER A 566 -27.98 -28.12 72.24
CA SER A 566 -29.29 -27.93 72.90
C SER A 566 -30.26 -29.10 72.66
N ALA A 567 -30.17 -29.73 71.48
CA ALA A 567 -30.91 -30.93 71.09
C ALA A 567 -29.97 -31.90 70.36
N LEU A 568 -29.86 -33.14 70.85
CA LEU A 568 -28.82 -34.11 70.48
C LEU A 568 -29.43 -35.45 70.06
N SER A 569 -28.99 -35.99 68.92
CA SER A 569 -29.31 -37.35 68.47
C SER A 569 -28.05 -38.02 67.92
N ALA A 570 -27.62 -39.13 68.53
CA ALA A 570 -26.52 -39.97 68.05
C ALA A 570 -27.06 -41.40 67.85
N THR A 571 -27.07 -41.86 66.61
CA THR A 571 -27.55 -43.20 66.25
C THR A 571 -26.40 -43.98 65.63
N SER A 572 -25.97 -45.04 66.31
CA SER A 572 -24.95 -45.97 65.80
C SER A 572 -25.39 -47.40 66.04
N THR A 573 -24.95 -48.33 65.19
CA THR A 573 -25.17 -49.77 65.48
C THR A 573 -24.08 -50.39 66.38
N ALA A 574 -22.93 -49.73 66.56
CA ALA A 574 -21.86 -50.24 67.43
C ALA A 574 -21.46 -49.33 68.60
N SER A 575 -21.15 -48.03 68.39
CA SER A 575 -20.76 -47.13 69.49
C SER A 575 -21.25 -45.68 69.29
N ALA A 576 -22.00 -45.17 70.27
CA ALA A 576 -22.50 -43.80 70.31
C ALA A 576 -21.99 -43.09 71.56
N THR A 577 -21.37 -41.92 71.40
CA THR A 577 -20.85 -41.12 72.51
C THR A 577 -21.44 -39.71 72.46
N VAL A 578 -22.05 -39.29 73.57
CA VAL A 578 -22.47 -37.90 73.80
C VAL A 578 -21.67 -37.39 75.00
N THR A 579 -20.73 -36.49 74.74
CA THR A 579 -20.00 -35.72 75.79
C THR A 579 -20.62 -34.34 75.91
#